data_AF-A0A0Q9H4Z8-F1
#
_entry.id   AF-A0A0Q9H4Z8-F1
#
_cell.length_a   1.000
_cell.length_b   1.000
_cell.length_c   1.000
_cell.angle_alpha   90.00
_cell.angle_beta   90.00
_cell.angle_gamma   90.00
#
_symmetry.space_group_name_H-M   'P 1'
#
loop_
_entity.id
_entity.type
_entity.pdbx_description
1 polymer ?
#
loop_
_entity_poly.entity_id
_entity_poly.type
_entity_poly.pdbx_seq_one_letter_code
_entity_poly.pdbx_strand_id
1 'polypeptide(L)' 'MPRTAAKVTQADIARTVRAVAQARVQAVIEVAPDGTIRVLMGSSAPVVAGPAKQFEAEEEIVM' A
#
# COMPACT_ATOMS: atom_id res chain seq x y z
N MET A 1 -19.49 22.98 1.46
CA MET A 1 -19.57 21.56 1.06
C MET A 1 -18.93 20.72 2.14
N PRO A 2 -19.66 19.81 2.80
CA PRO A 2 -19.03 18.86 3.72
C PRO A 2 -18.12 17.93 2.89
N ARG A 3 -16.82 17.99 3.15
CA ARG A 3 -15.82 17.14 2.49
C ARG A 3 -15.80 15.79 3.22
N THR A 4 -16.72 14.90 2.88
CA THR A 4 -16.66 13.52 3.37
C THR A 4 -15.38 12.90 2.84
N ALA A 5 -14.51 12.42 3.72
CA ALA A 5 -13.28 11.74 3.31
C ALA A 5 -13.62 10.60 2.35
N ALA A 6 -12.88 10.49 1.24
CA ALA A 6 -13.09 9.40 0.30
C ALA A 6 -12.75 8.08 1.03
N LYS A 7 -13.69 7.13 1.01
CA LYS A 7 -13.47 5.82 1.62
C LYS A 7 -12.58 5.00 0.70
N VAL A 8 -11.26 5.03 0.94
CA VAL A 8 -10.34 4.06 0.33
C VAL A 8 -10.59 2.69 0.94
N THR A 9 -10.79 1.71 0.09
CA THR A 9 -11.00 0.32 0.51
C THR A 9 -9.73 -0.51 0.32
N GLN A 10 -9.69 -1.65 1.00
CA GLN A 10 -8.63 -2.66 0.77
C GLN A 10 -8.59 -3.13 -0.69
N ALA A 11 -9.75 -3.17 -1.36
CA ALA A 11 -9.83 -3.53 -2.77
C ALA A 11 -9.16 -2.50 -3.68
N ASP A 12 -9.24 -1.21 -3.35
CA ASP A 12 -8.56 -0.14 -4.10
C ASP A 12 -7.05 -0.26 -3.96
N ILE A 13 -6.57 -0.46 -2.73
CA ILE A 13 -5.14 -0.67 -2.44
C ILE A 13 -4.62 -1.90 -3.20
N ALA A 14 -5.32 -3.04 -3.12
CA ALA A 14 -4.94 -4.27 -3.81
C ALA A 14 -4.89 -4.08 -5.34
N ARG A 15 -5.85 -3.34 -5.91
CA ARG A 15 -5.84 -3.00 -7.34
C ARG A 15 -4.62 -2.16 -7.73
N THR A 16 -4.27 -1.14 -6.94
CA THR A 16 -3.08 -0.31 -7.20
C THR A 16 -1.80 -1.13 -7.12
N VAL A 17 -1.64 -1.95 -6.07
CA VAL A 17 -0.47 -2.83 -5.91
C VAL A 17 -0.34 -3.78 -7.10
N ARG A 18 -1.44 -4.40 -7.52
CA ARG A 18 -1.45 -5.29 -8.68
C ARG A 18 -1.07 -4.56 -9.97
N ALA A 19 -1.58 -3.36 -10.19
CA ALA A 19 -1.25 -2.55 -11.36
C ALA A 19 0.24 -2.22 -11.43
N VAL A 20 0.84 -1.82 -10.30
CA VAL A 20 2.29 -1.54 -10.20
C VAL A 20 3.11 -2.80 -10.49
N ALA A 21 2.73 -3.94 -9.90
CA ALA A 21 3.39 -5.22 -10.16
C ALA A 21 3.31 -5.64 -11.63
N GLN A 22 2.14 -5.47 -12.26
CA GLN A 22 1.94 -5.79 -13.68
C GLN A 22 2.72 -4.87 -14.61
N ALA A 23 2.87 -3.60 -14.25
CA ALA A 23 3.68 -2.64 -14.99
C ALA A 23 5.19 -2.90 -14.84
N ARG A 24 5.61 -3.78 -13.92
CA ARG A 24 7.02 -4.12 -13.63
C ARG A 24 7.87 -2.89 -13.30
N VAL A 25 7.27 -1.90 -12.64
CA VAL A 25 7.96 -0.69 -12.18
C VAL A 25 8.19 -0.76 -10.68
N GLN A 26 9.34 -0.29 -10.23
CA GLN A 26 9.60 -0.09 -8.81
C GLN A 26 8.97 1.25 -8.40
N ALA A 27 7.98 1.19 -7.51
CA ALA A 27 7.26 2.36 -7.04
C ALA A 27 6.91 2.24 -5.56
N VAL A 28 6.82 3.39 -4.90
CA VAL A 28 6.25 3.50 -3.55
C VAL A 28 4.79 3.90 -3.67
N ILE A 29 3.91 3.20 -2.94
CA ILE A 29 2.47 3.50 -2.90
C ILE A 29 2.16 4.14 -1.56
N GLU A 30 1.60 5.35 -1.59
CA GLU A 30 1.16 6.08 -0.41
C GLU A 30 -0.35 6.31 -0.44
N VAL A 31 -1.01 6.16 0.71
CA VAL A 31 -2.43 6.48 0.87
C VAL A 31 -2.54 7.69 1.78
N ALA A 32 -3.02 8.81 1.23
CA ALA A 32 -3.22 10.03 1.99
C ALA A 32 -4.53 9.96 2.82
N PRO A 33 -4.64 10.71 3.92
CA PRO A 33 -5.85 10.73 4.77
C PRO A 33 -7.12 11.21 4.06
N ASP A 34 -6.99 11.89 2.92
CA ASP A 34 -8.12 12.31 2.08
C ASP A 34 -8.63 11.21 1.14
N GLY A 35 -7.98 10.03 1.14
CA GLY A 35 -8.29 8.90 0.29
C GLY A 35 -7.57 8.91 -1.07
N THR A 36 -6.63 9.81 -1.29
CA THR A 36 -5.80 9.82 -2.51
C THR A 36 -4.75 8.72 -2.43
N ILE A 37 -4.65 7.87 -3.46
CA ILE A 37 -3.56 6.91 -3.63
C ILE A 37 -2.51 7.49 -4.57
N ARG A 38 -1.27 7.66 -4.11
CA ARG A 38 -0.14 8.18 -4.89
C ARG A 38 0.81 7.04 -5.23
N VAL A 39 1.24 6.98 -6.49
CA VAL A 39 2.26 6.03 -6.97
C VAL A 39 3.50 6.83 -7.36
N LEU A 40 4.55 6.73 -6.55
CA LEU A 40 5.79 7.47 -6.73
C LEU A 40 6.80 6.58 -7.45
N MET A 41 7.08 6.88 -8.72
CA MET A 41 8.04 6.17 -9.55
C MET A 41 9.41 6.86 -9.49
N GLY A 42 10.49 6.09 -9.44
CA GLY A 42 11.85 6.64 -9.55
C GLY A 42 12.40 7.29 -8.27
N SER A 43 11.78 7.06 -7.11
CA SER A 43 12.26 7.60 -5.86
C SER A 43 13.32 6.68 -5.24
N SER A 44 14.58 7.07 -5.35
CA SER A 44 15.65 6.72 -4.40
C SER A 44 15.37 7.41 -3.05
N ALA A 45 14.21 7.19 -2.43
CA ALA A 45 13.92 7.68 -1.09
C ALA A 45 14.05 6.54 -0.07
N PRO A 46 14.62 6.83 1.12
CA PRO A 46 14.84 5.83 2.15
C PRO A 46 13.48 5.28 2.57
N VAL A 47 13.39 3.96 2.64
CA VAL A 47 12.28 3.28 3.30
C VAL A 47 12.32 3.69 4.76
N VAL A 48 11.57 4.73 5.14
CA VAL A 48 11.33 5.04 6.55
C VAL A 48 10.36 3.98 7.03
N ALA A 49 10.91 2.82 7.38
CA ALA A 49 10.23 1.79 8.12
C ALA A 49 9.86 2.38 9.49
N GLY A 50 8.68 3.00 9.60
CA GLY A 50 7.96 3.00 10.87
C GLY A 50 7.83 1.54 11.33
N PRO A 51 7.80 1.25 12.65
CA PRO A 51 7.96 -0.10 13.16
C PRO A 51 6.91 -1.01 12.52
N ALA A 52 7.35 -1.79 11.53
CA ALA A 52 6.55 -2.82 10.94
C ALA A 52 6.35 -3.84 12.07
N LYS A 53 5.13 -3.89 12.63
CA LYS A 53 4.70 -5.10 13.31
C LYS A 53 4.75 -6.20 12.27
N GLN A 54 5.87 -6.91 12.24
CA GLN A 54 5.99 -8.20 11.58
C GLN A 54 4.99 -9.11 12.29
N PHE A 55 3.85 -9.34 11.65
CA PHE A 55 2.98 -10.42 12.08
C PHE A 55 3.65 -11.70 11.57
N GLU A 56 4.36 -12.39 12.46
CA GLU A 56 4.79 -13.77 12.23
C GLU A 56 3.53 -14.61 12.07
N ALA A 57 3.25 -15.01 10.83
CA ALA A 57 2.28 -16.04 10.55
C ALA A 57 2.97 -17.39 10.87
N GLU A 58 2.77 -17.89 12.08
CA GLU A 58 3.05 -19.28 12.41
C GLU A 58 2.05 -20.15 11.62
N GLU A 59 2.47 -20.68 10.47
CA GLU A 59 1.76 -21.77 9.80
C GLU A 59 1.96 -23.06 10.60
N GLU A 60 1.02 -23.36 11.50
CA GLU A 60 0.85 -24.71 12.01
C GLU A 60 0.09 -25.55 10.96
N ILE A 61 0.82 -26.17 10.05
CA ILE A 61 0.30 -27.23 9.19
C ILE A 61 0.28 -28.51 10.02
N VAL A 62 -0.87 -28.86 10.59
CA VAL A 62 -1.09 -30.16 11.24
C VAL A 62 -1.42 -31.21 10.16
N MET A 63 -0.64 -32.28 10.18
CA MET A 63 -0.71 -33.49 9.35
C MET A 63 -1.88 -34.40 9.74
#